data_AF-A0A2D9C763-F1
#
_entry.id   AF-A0A2D9C763-F1
#
_cell.length_a   1.000
_cell.length_b   1.000
_cell.length_c   1.000
_cell.angle_alpha   90.00
_cell.angle_beta   90.00
_cell.angle_gamma   90.00
#
_symmetry.space_group_name_H-M   'P 1'
#
loop_
_entity.id
_entity.type
_entity.pdbx_description
1 polymer ?
#
loop_
_entity_poly.entity_id
_entity_poly.type
_entity_poly.pdbx_seq_one_letter_code
_entity_poly.pdbx_strand_id
1 'polypeptide(L)'
;MGLAKELRNRREVKAREVSVPAWGDDSGAFKLYSRAITCYDLDQLQKKHPNFLSNTTIGAMVDLICMKAEDEGGNKLFSSAEDRMDLMGEETNVISEIANQMFAEIESVEALEGN
;
A
#
# COMPACT_ATOMS: atom_id res chain seq x y z
N MET A 1 -29.65 -0.67 13.41
CA MET A 1 -28.17 -0.75 13.36
C MET A 1 -27.69 0.46 12.58
N GLY A 2 -26.59 1.13 12.97
CA GLY A 2 -26.14 2.36 12.29
C GLY A 2 -25.53 2.09 10.92
N LEU A 3 -25.74 3.01 9.97
CA LEU A 3 -25.22 2.97 8.59
C LEU A 3 -23.72 2.63 8.51
N ALA A 4 -22.91 3.13 9.46
CA ALA A 4 -21.48 2.83 9.53
C ALA A 4 -21.15 1.33 9.70
N LYS A 5 -21.99 0.58 10.45
CA LYS A 5 -21.82 -0.86 10.65
C LYS A 5 -22.21 -1.65 9.40
N GLU A 6 -23.21 -1.19 8.66
CA GLU A 6 -23.57 -1.77 7.36
C GLU A 6 -22.50 -1.51 6.31
N LEU A 7 -21.96 -0.29 6.23
CA LEU A 7 -20.85 0.04 5.32
C LEU A 7 -19.61 -0.80 5.60
N ARG A 8 -19.29 -1.09 6.86
CA ARG A 8 -18.19 -2.01 7.23
C ARG A 8 -18.41 -3.41 6.64
N ASN A 9 -19.62 -3.96 6.72
CA ASN A 9 -19.94 -5.29 6.20
C ASN A 9 -20.04 -5.34 4.67
N ARG A 10 -20.29 -4.20 4.01
CA ARG A 10 -20.33 -4.09 2.54
C ARG A 10 -18.96 -3.86 1.90
N ARG A 11 -17.94 -3.49 2.67
CA ARG A 11 -16.58 -3.28 2.14
C ARG A 11 -16.04 -4.62 1.65
N GLU A 12 -15.92 -4.74 0.34
CA GLU A 12 -15.24 -5.86 -0.29
C GLU A 12 -13.74 -5.63 -0.16
N VAL A 13 -13.09 -6.38 0.73
CA VAL A 13 -11.65 -6.27 0.99
C VAL A 13 -10.92 -7.15 -0.02
N LYS A 14 -10.96 -6.75 -1.30
CA LYS A 14 -10.17 -7.42 -2.35
C LYS A 14 -8.72 -6.99 -2.20
N ALA A 15 -7.86 -7.94 -1.84
CA ALA A 15 -6.43 -7.75 -1.86
C ALA A 15 -5.95 -7.82 -3.32
N ARG A 16 -5.20 -6.82 -3.76
CA ARG A 16 -4.64 -6.75 -5.11
C ARG A 16 -3.21 -7.24 -5.09
N GLU A 17 -2.85 -8.06 -6.06
CA GLU A 17 -1.46 -8.50 -6.27
C GLU A 17 -0.62 -7.31 -6.77
N VAL A 18 0.50 -7.09 -6.10
CA VAL A 18 1.57 -6.17 -6.47
C VAL A 18 2.79 -7.04 -6.75
N SER A 19 3.32 -6.91 -7.96
CA SER A 19 4.46 -7.70 -8.42
C SER A 19 5.74 -6.90 -8.29
N VAL A 20 6.76 -7.52 -7.70
CA VAL A 20 8.08 -6.92 -7.46
C VAL A 20 9.14 -7.78 -8.14
N PRO A 21 9.47 -7.49 -9.41
CA PRO A 21 10.47 -8.25 -10.16
C PRO A 21 11.85 -8.24 -9.50
N ALA A 22 12.22 -7.13 -8.86
CA ALA A 22 13.53 -6.96 -8.22
C ALA A 22 13.74 -7.86 -7.00
N TRP A 23 12.66 -8.29 -6.34
CA TRP A 23 12.71 -9.22 -5.20
C TRP A 23 12.43 -10.66 -5.63
N GLY A 24 12.22 -10.89 -6.93
CA GLY A 24 11.97 -12.21 -7.47
C GLY A 24 13.24 -13.04 -7.57
N ASP A 25 13.05 -14.36 -7.51
CA ASP A 25 14.10 -15.36 -7.72
C ASP A 25 13.92 -16.05 -9.09
N ASP A 26 14.65 -17.14 -9.34
CA ASP A 26 14.57 -17.96 -10.56
C ASP A 26 13.14 -18.47 -10.89
N SER A 27 12.24 -18.47 -9.90
CA SER A 27 10.81 -18.82 -10.05
C SER A 27 9.90 -17.66 -10.48
N GLY A 28 10.42 -16.43 -10.56
CA GLY A 28 9.67 -15.24 -11.00
C GLY A 28 9.59 -14.13 -9.96
N ALA A 29 8.87 -13.06 -10.31
CA ALA A 29 8.72 -11.87 -9.48
C ALA A 29 8.08 -12.17 -8.11
N PHE A 30 8.56 -11.50 -7.06
CA PHE A 30 7.94 -11.60 -5.75
C PHE A 30 6.55 -10.97 -5.77
N LYS A 31 5.59 -11.63 -5.12
CA LYS A 31 4.20 -11.18 -5.07
C LYS A 31 3.85 -10.80 -3.65
N LEU A 32 3.43 -9.55 -3.49
CA LEU A 32 2.78 -9.09 -2.28
C LEU A 32 1.36 -8.66 -2.60
N TYR A 33 0.53 -8.57 -1.58
CA TYR A 33 -0.85 -8.17 -1.72
C TYR A 33 -1.07 -6.86 -0.97
N SER A 34 -1.90 -5.99 -1.52
CA SER A 34 -2.28 -4.74 -0.85
C SER A 34 -3.78 -4.57 -0.92
N ARG A 35 -4.39 -4.26 0.23
CA ARG A 35 -5.79 -3.89 0.33
C ARG A 35 -5.97 -2.40 0.12
N ALA A 36 -7.23 -2.02 -0.14
CA ALA A 36 -7.54 -0.65 -0.42
C ALA A 36 -7.01 0.35 0.61
N ILE A 37 -6.39 1.43 0.13
CA ILE A 37 -5.92 2.52 0.98
C ILE A 37 -7.15 3.23 1.56
N THR A 38 -7.32 3.13 2.86
CA THR A 38 -8.47 3.73 3.54
C THR A 38 -8.17 5.15 4.00
N CYS A 39 -9.22 5.93 4.28
CA CYS A 39 -9.07 7.25 4.90
C CYS A 39 -8.28 7.21 6.21
N TYR A 40 -8.36 6.10 6.96
CA TYR A 40 -7.59 5.91 8.19
C TYR A 40 -6.09 5.74 7.89
N ASP A 41 -5.75 4.98 6.85
CA ASP A 41 -4.36 4.80 6.42
C ASP A 41 -3.76 6.15 5.98
N LEU A 42 -4.51 6.94 5.21
CA LEU A 42 -4.11 8.28 4.79
C LEU A 42 -3.94 9.25 5.96
N ASP A 43 -4.81 9.22 6.96
CA ASP A 43 -4.68 10.04 8.17
C ASP A 43 -3.42 9.66 8.97
N GLN A 44 -3.15 8.36 9.12
CA GLN A 44 -1.96 7.86 9.81
C GLN A 44 -0.67 8.20 9.05
N LEU A 45 -0.68 8.11 7.72
CA LEU A 45 0.45 8.52 6.88
C LEU A 45 0.68 10.03 6.97
N GLN A 46 -0.37 10.84 6.87
CA GLN A 46 -0.25 12.30 6.94
C GLN A 46 0.30 12.81 8.27
N LYS A 47 0.00 12.13 9.39
CA LYS A 47 0.59 12.45 10.71
C LYS A 47 2.11 12.31 10.73
N LYS A 48 2.66 11.34 9.98
CA LYS A 48 4.11 11.11 9.88
C LYS A 48 4.74 11.88 8.72
N HIS A 49 4.00 12.05 7.64
CA HIS A 49 4.43 12.63 6.36
C HIS A 49 3.43 13.72 5.94
N PRO A 50 3.59 14.97 6.44
CA PRO A 50 2.70 16.05 6.09
C PRO A 50 2.70 16.28 4.57
N ASN A 51 1.52 16.54 4.01
CA ASN A 51 1.28 16.71 2.57
C ASN A 51 1.53 15.45 1.72
N PHE A 52 1.36 14.24 2.26
CA PHE A 52 1.58 12.97 1.54
C PHE A 52 1.00 12.91 0.11
N LEU A 53 -0.23 13.41 -0.07
CA LEU A 53 -0.93 13.44 -1.37
C LEU A 53 -0.33 14.45 -2.36
N SER A 54 0.28 15.53 -1.88
CA SER A 54 0.90 16.57 -2.72
C SER A 54 2.43 16.44 -2.81
N ASN A 55 3.04 15.71 -1.89
CA ASN A 55 4.48 15.54 -1.76
C ASN A 55 4.80 14.15 -1.21
N THR A 56 4.76 13.16 -2.09
CA THR A 56 5.06 11.78 -1.75
C THR A 56 6.57 11.58 -1.64
N THR A 57 7.10 11.71 -0.42
CA THR A 57 8.52 11.45 -0.13
C THR A 57 8.83 9.95 -0.10
N ILE A 58 10.10 9.57 -0.33
CA ILE A 58 10.58 8.17 -0.24
C ILE A 58 10.19 7.52 1.09
N GLY A 59 10.41 8.23 2.21
CA GLY A 59 10.06 7.70 3.52
C GLY A 59 8.55 7.42 3.68
N ALA A 60 7.71 8.18 2.98
CA ALA A 60 6.27 7.97 3.00
C ALA A 60 5.85 6.78 2.12
N MET A 61 6.51 6.56 0.98
CA MET A 61 6.33 5.36 0.16
C MET A 61 6.71 4.09 0.94
N VAL A 62 7.83 4.12 1.66
CA VAL A 62 8.24 3.00 2.51
C VAL A 62 7.23 2.76 3.65
N ASP A 63 6.78 3.82 4.34
CA ASP A 63 5.80 3.66 5.44
C ASP A 63 4.45 3.12 4.92
N LEU A 64 4.03 3.52 3.71
CA LEU A 64 2.86 2.96 3.03
C LEU A 64 3.02 1.46 2.78
N ILE A 65 4.15 1.05 2.20
CA ILE A 65 4.46 -0.37 1.92
C ILE A 65 4.45 -1.16 3.23
N CYS A 66 5.13 -0.68 4.28
CA CYS A 66 5.10 -1.34 5.58
C CYS A 66 3.69 -1.45 6.17
N MET A 67 2.84 -0.45 5.94
CA MET A 67 1.49 -0.43 6.49
C MET A 67 0.54 -1.38 5.78
N LYS A 68 0.69 -1.54 4.46
CA LYS A 68 -0.32 -2.16 3.57
C LYS A 68 0.12 -3.45 2.88
N ALA A 69 1.42 -3.74 2.83
CA ALA A 69 1.90 -4.98 2.23
C ALA A 69 1.53 -6.19 3.10
N GLU A 70 0.81 -7.11 2.49
CA GLU A 70 0.28 -8.33 3.08
C GLU A 70 0.67 -9.54 2.22
N ASP A 71 0.70 -10.73 2.81
CA ASP A 71 0.82 -11.99 2.07
C ASP A 71 -0.55 -12.42 1.50
N GLU A 72 -0.58 -13.54 0.76
CA GLU A 72 -1.82 -14.09 0.18
C GLU A 72 -2.91 -14.37 1.24
N GLY A 73 -2.49 -14.75 2.45
CA GLY A 73 -3.38 -14.95 3.60
C GLY A 73 -3.85 -13.68 4.29
N GLY A 74 -3.35 -12.50 3.87
CA GLY A 74 -3.71 -11.21 4.45
C GLY A 74 -3.04 -10.90 5.78
N ASN A 75 -1.88 -11.51 6.07
CA ASN A 75 -1.01 -11.15 7.18
C ASN A 75 0.00 -10.10 6.71
N LYS A 76 0.32 -9.14 7.58
CA LYS A 76 1.32 -8.11 7.25
C LYS A 76 2.69 -8.73 7.00
N LEU A 77 3.32 -8.34 5.90
CA LEU A 77 4.69 -8.74 5.58
C LEU A 77 5.72 -7.97 6.41
N PHE A 78 5.44 -6.70 6.70
CA PHE A 78 6.32 -5.82 7.46
C PHE A 78 5.61 -5.32 8.71
N SER A 79 6.22 -5.50 9.87
CA SER A 79 5.62 -5.15 11.16
C SER A 79 6.62 -4.53 12.13
N SER A 80 7.91 -4.69 11.86
CA SER A 80 9.01 -4.26 12.72
C SER A 80 9.60 -2.94 12.23
N ALA A 81 10.24 -2.21 13.15
CA ALA A 81 10.99 -1.01 12.80
C ALA A 81 12.21 -1.32 11.91
N GLU A 82 12.76 -2.53 12.03
CA GLU A 82 13.86 -3.04 11.21
C GLU A 82 13.46 -3.17 9.75
N ASP A 83 12.27 -3.71 9.45
CA ASP A 83 11.74 -3.83 8.08
C ASP A 83 11.76 -2.50 7.33
N ARG A 84 11.43 -1.41 8.02
CA ARG A 84 11.47 -0.06 7.44
C ARG A 84 12.89 0.35 7.10
N MET A 85 13.88 0.00 7.92
CA MET A 85 15.28 0.33 7.66
C MET A 85 15.83 -0.47 6.49
N ASP A 86 15.49 -1.75 6.40
CA ASP A 86 15.85 -2.62 5.28
C ASP A 86 15.24 -2.10 3.96
N LEU A 87 13.95 -1.74 3.97
CA LEU A 87 13.29 -1.13 2.80
C LEU A 87 13.83 0.26 2.45
N MET A 88 14.45 0.98 3.39
CA MET A 88 15.14 2.23 3.10
C MET A 88 16.52 2.03 2.46
N GLY A 89 17.09 0.83 2.58
CA GLY A 89 18.33 0.44 1.90
C GLY A 89 18.14 -0.01 0.46
N GLU A 90 16.89 -0.24 0.05
CA GLU A 90 16.53 -0.69 -1.30
C GLU A 90 16.70 0.39 -2.37
N GLU A 91 16.75 -0.06 -3.63
CA GLU A 91 16.78 0.85 -4.77
C GLU A 91 15.53 1.74 -4.82
N THR A 92 15.75 3.04 -4.96
CA THR A 92 14.67 4.05 -5.00
C THR A 92 13.62 3.74 -6.07
N ASN A 93 14.04 3.19 -7.20
CA ASN A 93 13.13 2.80 -8.29
C ASN A 93 12.21 1.65 -7.87
N VAL A 94 12.73 0.66 -7.14
CA VAL A 94 11.94 -0.49 -6.68
C VAL A 94 10.85 -0.04 -5.71
N ILE A 95 11.21 0.76 -4.71
CA ILE A 95 10.24 1.32 -3.74
C ILE A 95 9.19 2.17 -4.45
N SER A 96 9.60 3.00 -5.40
CA SER A 96 8.68 3.87 -6.15
C SER A 96 7.70 3.04 -7.00
N GLU A 97 8.15 2.00 -7.69
CA GLU A 97 7.29 1.12 -8.50
C GLU A 97 6.25 0.40 -7.63
N ILE A 98 6.66 -0.13 -6.48
CA ILE A 98 5.75 -0.80 -5.55
C ILE A 98 4.69 0.17 -5.03
N ALA A 99 5.12 1.35 -4.58
CA ALA A 99 4.20 2.37 -4.08
C ALA A 99 3.24 2.85 -5.17
N ASN A 100 3.72 3.09 -6.40
CA ASN A 100 2.87 3.47 -7.53
C ASN A 100 1.82 2.39 -7.85
N GLN A 101 2.18 1.10 -7.81
CA GLN A 101 1.21 0.01 -7.98
C GLN A 101 0.12 0.00 -6.90
N MET A 102 0.47 0.35 -5.66
CA MET A 102 -0.50 0.52 -4.56
C MET A 102 -1.36 1.78 -4.75
N PHE A 103 -0.79 2.87 -5.25
CA PHE A 103 -1.47 4.15 -5.48
C PHE A 103 -2.36 4.17 -6.72
N ALA A 104 -2.04 3.43 -7.77
CA ALA A 104 -2.84 3.31 -8.99
C ALA A 104 -4.28 2.81 -8.69
N GLU A 105 -4.50 2.28 -7.50
CA GLU A 105 -5.83 2.04 -6.94
C GLU A 105 -6.64 3.32 -6.73
N ILE A 106 -6.05 4.39 -6.20
CA ILE A 106 -6.74 5.65 -5.93
C ILE A 106 -7.21 6.29 -7.24
N GLU A 107 -6.33 6.39 -8.24
CA GLU A 107 -6.67 6.97 -9.55
C GLU A 107 -7.69 6.13 -10.33
N SER A 108 -7.65 4.80 -10.23
CA SER A 108 -8.62 3.93 -10.93
C SER A 108 -10.05 4.07 -10.39
N VAL A 109 -10.21 4.32 -9.08
CA VAL A 109 -11.54 4.52 -8.47
C VAL A 109 -12.07 5.92 -8.77
N GLU A 110 -11.23 6.96 -8.66
CA GLU A 110 -11.62 8.34 -8.97
C GLU A 110 -11.97 8.54 -10.46
N ALA A 111 -11.27 7.85 -11.38
CA ALA A 111 -11.59 7.88 -12.80
C ALA A 111 -12.93 7.19 -13.16
N LEU A 112 -13.42 6.27 -12.32
CA LEU A 112 -14.69 5.57 -12.52
C LEU A 112 -15.91 6.36 -12.00
N GLU A 113 -15.70 7.34 -11.12
CA GLU A 113 -16.78 8.20 -10.59
C GLU A 113 -17.00 9.49 -11.42
N GLY A 114 -16.24 9.65 -12.52
CA GLY A 114 -16.26 10.82 -13.40
C GLY A 114 -17.08 10.70 -14.70
N ASN A 115 -18.04 9.77 -14.79
CA ASN A 115 -18.97 9.66 -15.93
C ASN A 115 -20.39 9.29 -15.46
#